data_AF-A0A4Q8LF94-F1
#
_entry.id   AF-A0A4Q8LF94-F1
#
_cell.length_a   1.000
_cell.length_b   1.000
_cell.length_c   1.000
_cell.angle_alpha   90.00
_cell.angle_beta   90.00
_cell.angle_gamma   90.00
#
_symmetry.space_group_name_H-M   'P 1'
#
loop_
_entity.id
_entity.type
_entity.pdbx_description
1 polymer ?
#
loop_
_entity_poly.entity_id
_entity_poly.type
_entity_poly.pdbx_seq_one_letter_code
_entity_poly.pdbx_strand_id
1 'polypeptide(L)'
;MRPGARHGLRCSESNSSCQGSVLMNSNSTGSFARIRWGANRLLWFMFALWCACVGVPAYAQTVEYIHTDALGSPIAVTNASQQVIERSEYAPYGDLLNRPDTDGPGYTGHVLDAATGMNYMQQRYYDPMIGLFLSVDPVTAYAKPGVNFNRYWYASNNPYRFTDPDGRYVCSGSKTDCGNFDKAIDAAKAASTSSKLTEGQRGQLSAAVNFFGEKGNSDIKVSFGDLKGDYGLINTNREGKGTVKFDLTAIGKKSPGESGLISGLAMRALHEGDHGVRIVQEGFPGSKLERFGREQAAYRSEAYFQKATGFLQNANNLWAPWNPGDGINENAVDARANFSVMSSCAGSSEGSCR
;
A
#
# COMPACT_ATOMS: atom_id res chain seq x y z
N MET A 1 -26.51 23.18 -19.82
CA MET A 1 -25.19 23.84 -19.97
C MET A 1 -24.98 24.84 -18.83
N ARG A 2 -24.19 24.46 -17.83
CA ARG A 2 -23.42 25.31 -16.90
C ARG A 2 -22.21 24.47 -16.44
N PRO A 3 -20.99 25.02 -16.38
CA PRO A 3 -19.79 24.23 -16.16
C PRO A 3 -19.53 24.01 -14.67
N GLY A 4 -19.41 22.75 -14.26
CA GLY A 4 -18.95 22.38 -12.90
C GLY A 4 -17.43 22.40 -12.84
N ALA A 5 -16.87 23.34 -12.09
CA ALA A 5 -15.43 23.45 -11.84
C ALA A 5 -14.92 22.25 -11.01
N ARG A 6 -13.96 21.51 -11.58
CA ARG A 6 -13.18 20.48 -10.87
C ARG A 6 -12.25 21.18 -9.89
N HIS A 7 -12.33 20.80 -8.61
CA HIS A 7 -11.38 21.20 -7.59
C HIS A 7 -10.33 20.11 -7.43
N GLY A 8 -9.12 20.37 -7.93
CA GLY A 8 -7.94 19.53 -7.69
C GLY A 8 -7.12 20.10 -6.54
N LEU A 9 -7.01 19.35 -5.44
CA LEU A 9 -6.00 19.62 -4.41
C LEU A 9 -4.66 19.08 -4.93
N ARG A 10 -3.69 19.97 -5.15
CA ARG A 10 -2.29 19.62 -5.42
C ARG A 10 -1.49 19.94 -4.17
N CYS A 11 -0.99 18.92 -3.48
CA CYS A 11 0.05 19.07 -2.46
C CYS A 11 1.42 18.94 -3.14
N SER A 12 2.32 19.89 -2.86
CA SER A 12 3.73 19.88 -3.28
C SER A 12 4.58 19.47 -2.08
N GLU A 13 5.42 18.46 -2.24
CA GLU A 13 6.34 17.95 -1.22
C GLU A 13 7.47 18.93 -0.94
N SER A 14 7.43 19.64 0.20
CA SER A 14 8.59 19.94 1.05
C SER A 14 8.17 20.80 2.26
N ASN A 15 8.38 20.27 3.48
CA ASN A 15 8.38 20.93 4.80
C ASN A 15 7.08 21.57 5.36
N SER A 16 6.54 20.89 6.37
CA SER A 16 5.88 21.37 7.61
C SER A 16 5.12 22.70 7.58
N SER A 17 3.78 22.61 7.42
CA SER A 17 2.72 23.51 7.95
C SER A 17 1.57 23.61 6.93
N CYS A 18 0.52 22.81 7.09
CA CYS A 18 -0.74 23.06 6.38
C CYS A 18 -1.51 24.18 7.12
N GLN A 19 -1.18 25.43 6.84
CA GLN A 19 -2.08 26.55 7.12
C GLN A 19 -2.93 26.81 5.88
N GLY A 20 -4.20 26.44 5.95
CA GLY A 20 -5.19 26.84 4.95
C GLY A 20 -5.46 28.33 5.04
N SER A 21 -4.82 29.12 4.18
CA SER A 21 -5.22 30.50 3.92
C SER A 21 -6.30 30.50 2.83
N VAL A 22 -7.54 30.74 3.23
CA VAL A 22 -8.63 31.04 2.31
C VAL A 22 -8.34 32.41 1.68
N LEU A 23 -7.74 32.41 0.50
CA LEU A 23 -7.64 33.61 -0.33
C LEU A 23 -9.00 33.85 -1.00
N MET A 24 -9.84 34.68 -0.37
CA MET A 24 -10.98 35.29 -1.05
C MET A 24 -10.46 36.26 -2.12
N ASN A 25 -10.59 35.85 -3.38
CA ASN A 25 -10.38 36.72 -4.54
C ASN A 25 -11.53 37.74 -4.61
N SER A 26 -11.25 39.02 -4.32
CA SER A 26 -12.22 40.11 -4.54
C SER A 26 -11.68 41.08 -5.58
N ASN A 27 -11.84 40.70 -6.86
CA ASN A 27 -11.88 41.68 -7.93
C ASN A 27 -13.25 42.34 -7.94
N SER A 28 -13.37 43.47 -7.23
CA SER A 28 -14.41 44.45 -7.49
C SER A 28 -13.86 45.86 -7.30
N THR A 29 -13.57 46.51 -8.41
CA THR A 29 -13.41 47.96 -8.53
C THR A 29 -14.73 48.63 -8.11
N GLY A 30 -14.78 49.10 -6.87
CA GLY A 30 -15.92 49.81 -6.30
C GLY A 30 -15.45 51.10 -5.63
N SER A 31 -15.94 52.22 -6.14
CA SER A 31 -15.68 53.58 -5.69
C SER A 31 -15.65 53.74 -4.16
N PHE A 32 -14.62 54.43 -3.64
CA PHE A 32 -14.56 54.88 -2.25
C PHE A 32 -15.66 55.91 -1.99
N ALA A 33 -16.84 55.44 -1.57
CA ALA A 33 -17.81 56.28 -0.88
C ALA A 33 -17.24 56.62 0.49
N ARG A 34 -16.84 57.89 0.70
CA ARG A 34 -16.51 58.40 2.03
C ARG A 34 -17.77 58.42 2.88
N ILE A 35 -18.02 57.34 3.62
CA ILE A 35 -19.03 57.35 4.69
C ILE A 35 -18.44 58.16 5.84
N ARG A 36 -18.97 59.38 6.01
CA ARG A 36 -18.61 60.28 7.10
C ARG A 36 -19.38 59.83 8.35
N TRP A 37 -18.79 58.95 9.14
CA TRP A 37 -19.39 58.49 10.40
C TRP A 37 -19.35 59.61 11.44
N GLY A 38 -20.53 60.11 11.82
CA GLY A 38 -20.71 61.05 12.91
C GLY A 38 -20.25 60.42 14.23
N ALA A 39 -19.49 61.20 14.99
CA ALA A 39 -18.90 60.80 16.26
C ALA A 39 -19.98 60.47 17.31
N ASN A 40 -20.22 59.19 17.56
CA ASN A 40 -20.83 58.76 18.81
C ASN A 40 -19.96 57.69 19.47
N ARG A 41 -18.88 58.15 20.12
CA ARG A 41 -17.83 57.32 20.72
C ARG A 41 -18.39 56.32 21.76
N LEU A 42 -19.51 56.64 22.41
CA LEU A 42 -20.12 55.77 23.43
C LEU A 42 -20.65 54.44 22.86
N LEU A 43 -21.30 54.46 21.69
CA LEU A 43 -21.83 53.26 21.04
C LEU A 43 -20.71 52.34 20.52
N TRP A 44 -19.59 52.93 20.10
CA TRP A 44 -18.37 52.19 19.74
C TRP A 44 -17.72 51.51 20.94
N PHE A 45 -17.65 52.21 22.08
CA PHE A 45 -17.15 51.60 23.32
C PHE A 45 -18.03 50.46 23.79
N MET A 46 -19.36 50.59 23.74
CA MET A 46 -20.26 49.50 24.14
C MET A 46 -20.22 48.29 23.19
N PHE A 47 -20.09 48.50 21.87
CA PHE A 47 -19.95 47.41 20.90
C PHE A 47 -18.59 46.72 20.99
N ALA A 48 -17.51 47.48 21.18
CA ALA A 48 -16.17 46.93 21.42
C ALA A 48 -16.08 46.17 22.74
N LEU A 49 -16.76 46.65 23.80
CA LEU A 49 -16.84 45.95 25.08
C LEU A 49 -17.68 44.66 24.96
N TRP A 50 -18.78 44.68 24.21
CA TRP A 50 -19.57 43.47 23.95
C TRP A 50 -18.79 42.42 23.15
N CYS A 51 -18.07 42.81 22.09
CA CYS A 51 -17.17 41.91 21.36
C CYS A 51 -15.99 41.41 22.21
N ALA A 52 -15.52 42.18 23.20
CA ALA A 52 -14.48 41.75 24.14
C ALA A 52 -15.00 40.81 25.24
N CYS A 53 -16.31 40.80 25.52
CA CYS A 53 -16.95 39.93 26.50
C CYS A 53 -17.44 38.59 25.93
N VAL A 54 -17.50 38.44 24.59
CA VAL A 54 -17.73 37.14 23.97
C VAL A 54 -16.39 36.39 23.93
N GLY A 55 -16.06 35.70 25.01
CA GLY A 55 -14.91 34.81 25.05
C GLY A 55 -14.99 33.81 23.89
N VAL A 56 -14.03 33.84 22.98
CA VAL A 56 -13.87 32.77 21.99
C VAL A 56 -13.58 31.49 22.78
N PRO A 57 -14.36 30.40 22.64
CA PRO A 57 -14.07 29.17 23.35
C PRO A 57 -12.67 28.71 22.93
N ALA A 58 -11.75 28.63 23.89
CA ALA A 58 -10.45 28.03 23.68
C ALA A 58 -10.68 26.52 23.48
N TYR A 59 -10.47 26.04 22.26
CA TYR A 59 -10.49 24.61 21.99
C TYR A 59 -9.24 23.99 22.62
N ALA A 60 -9.42 23.29 23.74
CA ALA A 60 -8.38 22.43 24.29
C ALA A 60 -8.17 21.26 23.32
N GLN A 61 -6.96 21.14 22.76
CA GLN A 61 -6.59 19.99 21.95
C GLN A 61 -6.08 18.88 22.88
N THR A 62 -6.75 17.74 22.86
CA THR A 62 -6.26 16.51 23.51
C THR A 62 -5.35 15.78 22.52
N VAL A 63 -4.11 15.50 22.92
CA VAL A 63 -3.15 14.73 22.10
C VAL A 63 -2.89 13.40 22.78
N GLU A 64 -3.14 12.33 22.03
CA GLU A 64 -2.91 10.95 22.44
C GLU A 64 -1.96 10.27 21.45
N TYR A 65 -1.09 9.41 21.98
CA TYR A 65 -0.17 8.61 21.19
C TYR A 65 -0.50 7.13 21.38
N ILE A 66 -0.84 6.46 20.27
CA ILE A 66 -1.18 5.05 20.25
C ILE A 66 0.09 4.23 19.97
N HIS A 67 0.36 3.27 20.86
CA HIS A 67 1.45 2.31 20.73
C HIS A 67 0.86 0.96 20.35
N THR A 68 1.40 0.33 19.31
CA THR A 68 0.84 -0.92 18.77
C THR A 68 1.77 -2.12 18.94
N ASP A 69 1.20 -3.32 18.90
CA ASP A 69 1.96 -4.56 18.71
C ASP A 69 2.47 -4.70 17.24
N ALA A 70 3.10 -5.84 16.93
CA ALA A 70 3.65 -6.13 15.60
C ALA A 70 2.58 -6.28 14.50
N LEU A 71 1.35 -6.62 14.87
CA LEU A 71 0.21 -6.75 13.96
C LEU A 71 -0.54 -5.42 13.78
N GLY A 72 -0.25 -4.43 14.63
CA GLY A 72 -0.86 -3.10 14.61
C GLY A 72 -2.01 -2.90 15.60
N SER A 73 -2.22 -3.82 16.55
CA SER A 73 -3.24 -3.68 17.60
C SER A 73 -2.79 -2.66 18.66
N PRO A 74 -3.61 -1.67 19.07
CA PRO A 74 -3.28 -0.73 20.14
C PRO A 74 -3.11 -1.42 21.49
N ILE A 75 -1.90 -1.42 22.04
CA ILE A 75 -1.56 -2.07 23.32
C ILE A 75 -1.33 -1.07 24.47
N ALA A 76 -1.05 0.19 24.13
CA ALA A 76 -0.98 1.28 25.10
C ALA A 76 -1.33 2.62 24.46
N VAL A 77 -1.89 3.53 25.24
CA VAL A 77 -2.08 4.94 24.86
C VAL A 77 -1.39 5.82 25.88
N THR A 78 -0.65 6.83 25.42
CA THR A 78 -0.01 7.84 26.28
C THR A 78 -0.49 9.25 25.97
N ASN A 79 -0.60 10.11 26.97
CA ASN A 79 -0.94 11.52 26.79
C ASN A 79 0.29 12.37 26.39
N ALA A 80 0.08 13.68 26.17
CA ALA A 80 1.14 14.65 25.88
C ALA A 80 2.29 14.71 26.91
N SER A 81 2.03 14.31 28.16
CA SER A 81 3.01 14.22 29.24
C SER A 81 3.68 12.84 29.33
N GLN A 82 3.51 11.99 28.30
CA GLN A 82 4.07 10.64 28.20
C GLN A 82 3.58 9.67 29.30
N GLN A 83 2.48 10.00 29.98
CA GLN A 83 1.88 9.10 30.95
C GLN A 83 0.99 8.10 30.22
N VAL A 84 1.09 6.83 30.60
CA VAL A 84 0.19 5.78 30.09
C VAL A 84 -1.20 6.00 30.66
N ILE A 85 -2.16 6.27 29.77
CA ILE A 85 -3.56 6.50 30.11
C ILE A 85 -4.44 5.27 29.79
N GLU A 86 -3.93 4.34 28.98
CA GLU A 86 -4.63 3.09 28.65
C GLU A 86 -3.63 1.95 28.39
N ARG A 87 -4.02 0.72 28.74
CA ARG A 87 -3.35 -0.53 28.35
C ARG A 87 -4.37 -1.54 27.86
N SER A 88 -4.03 -2.24 26.79
CA SER A 88 -4.88 -3.26 26.18
C SER A 88 -4.13 -4.58 26.06
N GLU A 89 -4.79 -5.66 26.44
CA GLU A 89 -4.30 -7.03 26.31
C GLU A 89 -5.29 -7.81 25.45
N TYR A 90 -4.84 -8.31 24.29
CA TYR A 90 -5.69 -9.07 23.38
C TYR A 90 -5.40 -10.57 23.49
N ALA A 91 -6.47 -11.37 23.41
CA ALA A 91 -6.38 -12.78 23.09
C ALA A 91 -5.77 -12.99 21.69
N PRO A 92 -5.33 -14.21 21.34
CA PRO A 92 -4.74 -14.49 20.03
C PRO A 92 -5.62 -14.09 18.83
N TYR A 93 -6.94 -14.16 18.99
CA TYR A 93 -7.93 -13.79 17.98
C TYR A 93 -8.51 -12.38 18.18
N GLY A 94 -7.96 -11.59 19.10
CA GLY A 94 -8.28 -10.17 19.22
C GLY A 94 -9.33 -9.78 20.24
N ASP A 95 -9.77 -10.72 21.08
CA ASP A 95 -10.68 -10.41 22.18
C ASP A 95 -9.96 -9.60 23.25
N LEU A 96 -10.58 -8.53 23.75
CA LEU A 96 -9.93 -7.60 24.68
C LEU A 96 -10.14 -8.09 26.12
N LEU A 97 -9.04 -8.45 26.79
CA LEU A 97 -9.09 -9.25 28.02
C LEU A 97 -9.13 -8.42 29.31
N ASN A 98 -8.63 -7.19 29.27
CA ASN A 98 -8.28 -6.44 30.47
C ASN A 98 -9.09 -5.13 30.64
N ARG A 99 -9.97 -4.80 29.70
CA ARG A 99 -10.86 -3.63 29.76
C ARG A 99 -12.07 -3.78 28.85
N PRO A 100 -13.15 -3.02 29.07
CA PRO A 100 -14.27 -2.96 28.13
C PRO A 100 -13.85 -2.40 26.77
N ASP A 101 -14.60 -2.79 25.74
CA ASP A 101 -14.46 -2.26 24.39
C ASP A 101 -14.77 -0.76 24.34
N THR A 102 -14.05 -0.07 23.46
CA THR A 102 -14.18 1.36 23.20
C THR A 102 -14.10 1.59 21.70
N ASP A 103 -15.00 2.42 21.16
CA ASP A 103 -15.00 2.72 19.73
C ASP A 103 -13.65 3.32 19.28
N GLY A 104 -13.14 2.88 18.15
CA GLY A 104 -11.89 3.38 17.58
C GLY A 104 -10.98 2.29 17.03
N PRO A 105 -9.68 2.54 16.91
CA PRO A 105 -8.73 1.52 16.50
C PRO A 105 -8.70 0.35 17.50
N GLY A 106 -8.87 -0.86 17.00
CA GLY A 106 -8.89 -2.11 17.76
C GLY A 106 -7.91 -3.12 17.20
N TYR A 107 -8.29 -4.40 17.26
CA TYR A 107 -7.40 -5.51 16.94
C TYR A 107 -6.80 -5.39 15.54
N THR A 108 -5.47 -5.51 15.43
CA THR A 108 -4.68 -5.37 14.19
C THR A 108 -4.86 -4.01 13.49
N GLY A 109 -5.40 -3.04 14.23
CA GLY A 109 -5.63 -1.66 13.80
C GLY A 109 -6.84 -1.45 12.90
N HIS A 110 -7.80 -2.38 12.93
CA HIS A 110 -9.15 -2.21 12.36
C HIS A 110 -10.04 -1.37 13.27
N VAL A 111 -11.23 -1.00 12.83
CA VAL A 111 -12.16 -0.22 13.67
C VAL A 111 -12.95 -1.18 14.55
N LEU A 112 -12.78 -1.08 15.87
CA LEU A 112 -13.63 -1.73 16.86
C LEU A 112 -14.92 -0.92 17.02
N ASP A 113 -16.05 -1.61 16.87
CA ASP A 113 -17.38 -1.13 17.24
C ASP A 113 -17.73 -1.70 18.62
N ALA A 114 -17.65 -0.85 19.65
CA ALA A 114 -17.83 -1.27 21.03
C ALA A 114 -19.28 -1.67 21.34
N ALA A 115 -20.26 -1.22 20.55
CA ALA A 115 -21.65 -1.61 20.74
C ALA A 115 -21.89 -3.09 20.37
N THR A 116 -21.08 -3.63 19.45
CA THR A 116 -21.18 -5.02 18.98
C THR A 116 -20.03 -5.90 19.45
N GLY A 117 -18.92 -5.32 19.93
CA GLY A 117 -17.68 -6.04 20.25
C GLY A 117 -16.94 -6.55 19.02
N MET A 118 -17.30 -6.06 17.83
CA MET A 118 -16.79 -6.57 16.56
C MET A 118 -15.83 -5.60 15.91
N ASN A 119 -14.85 -6.15 15.21
CA ASN A 119 -13.92 -5.37 14.41
C ASN A 119 -14.47 -5.26 12.98
N TYR A 120 -14.76 -4.04 12.55
CA TYR A 120 -15.03 -3.75 11.15
C TYR A 120 -13.73 -3.76 10.36
N MET A 121 -13.49 -4.89 9.68
CA MET A 121 -12.32 -5.11 8.83
C MET A 121 -12.62 -4.72 7.38
N GLN A 122 -13.35 -3.61 7.20
CA GLN A 122 -13.81 -3.05 5.92
C GLN A 122 -14.84 -3.90 5.16
N GLN A 123 -14.51 -5.12 4.77
CA GLN A 123 -15.42 -5.95 3.96
C GLN A 123 -16.35 -6.81 4.81
N ARG A 124 -15.92 -7.11 6.03
CA ARG A 124 -16.62 -8.02 6.93
C ARG A 124 -16.47 -7.54 8.35
N TYR A 125 -17.51 -7.78 9.13
CA TYR A 125 -17.41 -7.74 10.58
C TYR A 125 -16.75 -9.03 11.05
N TYR A 126 -15.70 -8.87 11.84
CA TYR A 126 -14.97 -9.93 12.49
C TYR A 126 -15.34 -9.98 13.96
N ASP A 127 -15.73 -11.15 14.43
CA ASP A 127 -16.03 -11.42 15.82
C ASP A 127 -14.77 -11.98 16.50
N PRO A 128 -14.09 -11.21 17.35
CA PRO A 128 -12.87 -11.62 18.03
C PRO A 128 -13.11 -12.69 19.11
N MET A 129 -14.33 -12.79 19.65
CA MET A 129 -14.68 -13.76 20.69
C MET A 129 -14.73 -15.18 20.14
N ILE A 130 -15.21 -15.36 18.91
CA ILE A 130 -15.24 -16.67 18.23
C ILE A 130 -14.12 -16.86 17.21
N GLY A 131 -13.42 -15.79 16.83
CA GLY A 131 -12.30 -15.83 15.87
C GLY A 131 -12.71 -16.00 14.41
N LEU A 132 -13.92 -15.55 14.03
CA LEU A 132 -14.49 -15.73 12.69
C LEU A 132 -15.11 -14.43 12.16
N PHE A 133 -15.19 -14.32 10.83
CA PHE A 133 -16.03 -13.34 10.17
C PHE A 133 -17.51 -13.74 10.24
N LEU A 134 -18.40 -12.74 10.28
CA LEU A 134 -19.84 -12.97 10.30
C LEU A 134 -20.47 -13.20 8.93
N SER A 135 -19.84 -12.65 7.89
CA SER A 135 -20.29 -12.83 6.52
C SER A 135 -19.36 -13.79 5.80
N VAL A 136 -19.98 -14.53 4.88
CA VAL A 136 -19.26 -15.45 4.01
C VAL A 136 -18.26 -14.66 3.18
N ASP A 137 -17.01 -15.14 3.11
CA ASP A 137 -15.99 -14.53 2.27
C ASP A 137 -16.53 -14.35 0.84
N PRO A 138 -16.55 -13.13 0.27
CA PRO A 138 -17.00 -12.93 -1.11
C PRO A 138 -16.13 -13.71 -2.14
N VAL A 139 -14.94 -14.17 -1.75
CA VAL A 139 -14.10 -15.06 -2.55
C VAL A 139 -14.73 -16.44 -2.68
N THR A 140 -14.81 -16.94 -3.92
CA THR A 140 -15.36 -18.25 -4.23
C THR A 140 -14.47 -19.37 -3.67
N ALA A 141 -15.09 -20.38 -3.04
CA ALA A 141 -14.40 -21.60 -2.62
C ALA A 141 -14.15 -22.51 -3.84
N TYR A 142 -12.93 -23.02 -3.97
CA TYR A 142 -12.56 -23.94 -5.05
C TYR A 142 -12.31 -25.35 -4.50
N ALA A 143 -12.56 -26.37 -5.32
CA ALA A 143 -12.25 -27.75 -4.97
C ALA A 143 -10.74 -27.96 -4.67
N LYS A 144 -9.87 -27.16 -5.31
CA LYS A 144 -8.42 -27.15 -5.05
C LYS A 144 -7.85 -25.72 -5.15
N PRO A 145 -7.17 -25.21 -4.10
CA PRO A 145 -6.96 -25.88 -2.83
C PRO A 145 -8.26 -25.79 -2.02
N GLY A 146 -8.57 -26.84 -1.27
CA GLY A 146 -9.77 -26.84 -0.41
C GLY A 146 -9.70 -25.89 0.78
N VAL A 147 -8.67 -25.03 0.85
CA VAL A 147 -8.39 -24.14 1.99
C VAL A 147 -9.50 -23.12 2.21
N ASN A 148 -10.05 -22.53 1.13
CA ASN A 148 -11.15 -21.57 1.21
C ASN A 148 -12.54 -22.20 1.30
N PHE A 149 -12.67 -23.51 1.59
CA PHE A 149 -13.97 -24.06 1.99
C PHE A 149 -14.45 -23.49 3.32
N ASN A 150 -13.53 -23.17 4.23
CA ASN A 150 -13.86 -22.36 5.40
C ASN A 150 -13.87 -20.89 5.01
N ARG A 151 -15.04 -20.36 4.63
CA ARG A 151 -15.21 -18.97 4.18
C ARG A 151 -15.41 -17.96 5.33
N TYR A 152 -15.18 -18.37 6.57
CA TYR A 152 -15.37 -17.54 7.75
C TYR A 152 -14.08 -17.34 8.55
N TRP A 153 -13.02 -18.08 8.23
CA TRP A 153 -11.77 -18.02 8.98
C TRP A 153 -11.06 -16.68 8.85
N TYR A 154 -10.38 -16.29 9.93
CA TYR A 154 -9.46 -15.16 9.93
C TYR A 154 -8.02 -15.66 9.82
N ALA A 155 -7.19 -14.95 9.03
CA ALA A 155 -5.74 -15.14 9.01
C ALA A 155 -5.27 -16.59 8.80
N SER A 156 -6.00 -17.39 8.00
CA SER A 156 -5.72 -18.84 7.81
C SER A 156 -5.62 -19.63 9.12
N ASN A 157 -6.40 -19.26 10.15
CA ASN A 157 -6.34 -19.82 11.51
C ASN A 157 -4.97 -19.68 12.21
N ASN A 158 -4.14 -18.72 11.80
CA ASN A 158 -2.89 -18.40 12.49
C ASN A 158 -2.72 -16.87 12.66
N PRO A 159 -3.52 -16.27 13.56
CA PRO A 159 -3.56 -14.81 13.76
C PRO A 159 -2.29 -14.26 14.42
N TYR A 160 -1.43 -15.11 14.99
CA TYR A 160 -0.11 -14.69 15.49
C TYR A 160 0.85 -14.30 14.37
N ARG A 161 0.75 -14.98 13.21
CA ARG A 161 1.68 -14.83 12.09
C ARG A 161 1.10 -14.01 10.95
N PHE A 162 -0.21 -14.06 10.78
CA PHE A 162 -0.89 -13.43 9.65
C PHE A 162 -1.92 -12.44 10.14
N THR A 163 -2.04 -11.36 9.41
CA THR A 163 -3.14 -10.40 9.52
C THR A 163 -3.94 -10.43 8.24
N ASP A 164 -5.20 -10.00 8.33
CA ASP A 164 -6.00 -9.65 7.17
C ASP A 164 -6.20 -8.12 7.14
N PRO A 165 -5.29 -7.35 6.49
CA PRO A 165 -5.26 -5.89 6.61
C PRO A 165 -6.48 -5.16 6.03
N ASP A 166 -7.24 -5.81 5.15
CA ASP A 166 -8.49 -5.28 4.60
C ASP A 166 -9.48 -6.34 4.06
N GLY A 167 -9.18 -7.65 4.15
CA GLY A 167 -10.00 -8.76 3.64
C GLY A 167 -9.42 -9.55 2.44
N ARG A 168 -8.09 -9.59 2.23
CA ARG A 168 -7.53 -9.23 0.91
C ARG A 168 -6.29 -10.00 0.33
N TYR A 169 -5.27 -10.38 1.06
CA TYR A 169 -4.33 -11.46 0.68
C TYR A 169 -3.53 -11.75 1.91
N VAL A 170 -3.01 -12.96 2.05
CA VAL A 170 -2.31 -13.30 3.29
C VAL A 170 -0.91 -12.70 3.24
N CYS A 171 -0.74 -11.57 3.92
CA CYS A 171 0.53 -10.88 4.09
C CYS A 171 1.20 -11.34 5.40
N SER A 172 2.49 -11.66 5.38
CA SER A 172 3.25 -12.06 6.58
C SER A 172 4.40 -11.09 6.90
N GLY A 173 4.09 -9.79 6.96
CA GLY A 173 5.01 -8.70 7.30
C GLY A 173 4.47 -7.78 8.38
N SER A 174 5.21 -6.72 8.73
CA SER A 174 4.64 -5.66 9.58
C SER A 174 3.50 -4.94 8.84
N LYS A 175 2.59 -4.27 9.58
CA LYS A 175 1.54 -3.42 8.99
C LYS A 175 2.12 -2.41 7.97
N THR A 176 3.29 -1.86 8.27
CA THR A 176 4.03 -0.95 7.39
C THR A 176 4.46 -1.63 6.10
N ASP A 177 5.01 -2.84 6.17
CA ASP A 177 5.46 -3.58 4.98
C ASP A 177 4.30 -3.95 4.07
N CYS A 178 3.21 -4.46 4.65
CA CYS A 178 1.99 -4.79 3.90
C CYS A 178 1.36 -3.52 3.30
N GLY A 179 1.32 -2.41 4.05
CA GLY A 179 0.85 -1.12 3.53
C GLY A 179 1.73 -0.56 2.40
N ASN A 180 3.05 -0.78 2.45
CA ASN A 180 3.96 -0.40 1.36
C ASN A 180 3.73 -1.26 0.12
N PHE A 181 3.46 -2.55 0.28
CA PHE A 181 3.12 -3.42 -0.84
C PHE A 181 1.78 -3.03 -1.49
N ASP A 182 0.77 -2.67 -0.70
CA ASP A 182 -0.49 -2.14 -1.21
C ASP A 182 -0.29 -0.88 -2.07
N LYS A 183 0.46 0.10 -1.55
CA LYS A 183 0.84 1.30 -2.30
C LYS A 183 1.59 0.95 -3.61
N ALA A 184 2.44 -0.08 -3.56
CA ALA A 184 3.19 -0.54 -4.72
C ALA A 184 2.29 -1.19 -5.79
N ILE A 185 1.32 -2.01 -5.38
CA ILE A 185 0.30 -2.58 -6.27
C ILE A 185 -0.57 -1.47 -6.89
N ASP A 186 -0.97 -0.47 -6.12
CA ASP A 186 -1.74 0.67 -6.64
C ASP A 186 -0.93 1.50 -7.64
N ALA A 187 0.37 1.70 -7.39
CA ALA A 187 1.27 2.33 -8.34
C ALA A 187 1.41 1.51 -9.63
N ALA A 188 1.51 0.18 -9.53
CA ALA A 188 1.57 -0.72 -10.67
C ALA A 188 0.26 -0.72 -11.48
N LYS A 189 -0.90 -0.70 -10.81
CA LYS A 189 -2.22 -0.53 -11.45
C LYS A 189 -2.30 0.78 -12.21
N ALA A 190 -1.91 1.90 -11.60
CA ALA A 190 -1.89 3.19 -12.27
C ALA A 190 -0.97 3.18 -13.51
N ALA A 191 0.23 2.60 -13.39
CA ALA A 191 1.16 2.44 -14.50
C ALA A 191 0.58 1.61 -15.66
N SER A 192 -0.16 0.53 -15.35
CA SER A 192 -0.80 -0.33 -16.35
C SER A 192 -1.83 0.38 -17.24
N THR A 193 -2.36 1.52 -16.79
CA THR A 193 -3.31 2.34 -17.57
C THR A 193 -2.66 3.51 -18.33
N SER A 194 -1.34 3.66 -18.24
CA SER A 194 -0.63 4.82 -18.79
C SER A 194 -0.75 4.89 -20.32
N SER A 195 -1.06 6.09 -20.82
CA SER A 195 -1.09 6.39 -22.27
C SER A 195 0.29 6.37 -22.91
N LYS A 196 1.37 6.38 -22.12
CA LYS A 196 2.75 6.23 -22.62
C LYS A 196 3.06 4.80 -23.08
N LEU A 197 2.24 3.83 -22.70
CA LEU A 197 2.41 2.42 -23.04
C LEU A 197 1.60 2.03 -24.27
N THR A 198 2.09 1.05 -25.03
CA THR A 198 1.28 0.39 -26.06
C THR A 198 0.23 -0.52 -25.41
N GLU A 199 -0.76 -0.96 -26.19
CA GLU A 199 -1.79 -1.88 -25.69
C GLU A 199 -1.20 -3.18 -25.14
N GLY A 200 -0.24 -3.80 -25.85
CA GLY A 200 0.45 -5.00 -25.38
C GLY A 200 1.24 -4.77 -24.07
N GLN A 201 1.88 -3.60 -23.93
CA GLN A 201 2.59 -3.22 -22.70
C GLN A 201 1.64 -3.07 -21.51
N ARG A 202 0.49 -2.42 -21.73
CA ARG A 202 -0.57 -2.30 -20.71
C ARG A 202 -1.13 -3.68 -20.33
N GLY A 203 -1.36 -4.54 -21.31
CA GLY A 203 -1.84 -5.91 -21.10
C GLY A 203 -0.89 -6.73 -20.24
N GLN A 204 0.41 -6.67 -20.51
CA GLN A 204 1.43 -7.37 -19.72
C GLN A 204 1.47 -6.87 -18.28
N LEU A 205 1.50 -5.55 -18.06
CA LEU A 205 1.47 -4.99 -16.70
C LEU A 205 0.17 -5.36 -15.96
N SER A 206 -0.97 -5.27 -16.64
CA SER A 206 -2.27 -5.62 -16.05
C SER A 206 -2.31 -7.10 -15.65
N ALA A 207 -1.81 -8.01 -16.49
CA ALA A 207 -1.73 -9.43 -16.16
C ALA A 207 -0.83 -9.70 -14.95
N ALA A 208 0.36 -9.08 -14.91
CA ALA A 208 1.29 -9.23 -13.79
C ALA A 208 0.73 -8.69 -12.48
N VAL A 209 0.01 -7.56 -12.50
CA VAL A 209 -0.68 -7.06 -11.30
C VAL A 209 -1.81 -8.00 -10.89
N ASN A 210 -2.63 -8.44 -11.85
CA ASN A 210 -3.77 -9.33 -11.60
C ASN A 210 -3.35 -10.71 -11.10
N PHE A 211 -2.08 -11.11 -11.29
CA PHE A 211 -1.54 -12.35 -10.74
C PHE A 211 -1.57 -12.40 -9.21
N PHE A 212 -1.29 -11.28 -8.54
CA PHE A 212 -1.44 -11.19 -7.07
C PHE A 212 -2.91 -11.30 -6.65
N GLY A 213 -3.82 -11.32 -7.62
CA GLY A 213 -5.24 -11.48 -7.45
C GLY A 213 -5.92 -10.18 -7.12
N GLU A 214 -7.24 -10.30 -7.04
CA GLU A 214 -7.95 -9.37 -6.20
C GLU A 214 -7.56 -9.60 -4.77
N LYS A 215 -7.73 -8.52 -4.07
CA LYS A 215 -7.52 -8.52 -2.69
C LYS A 215 -8.68 -9.35 -2.02
N GLY A 216 -8.51 -10.68 -1.91
CA GLY A 216 -9.02 -11.67 -0.92
C GLY A 216 -8.23 -12.98 -0.97
N ASN A 217 -7.10 -12.95 -1.68
CA ASN A 217 -6.55 -14.13 -2.32
C ASN A 217 -5.51 -14.80 -1.42
N SER A 218 -5.84 -15.98 -0.91
CA SER A 218 -4.90 -16.83 -0.17
C SER A 218 -4.00 -17.68 -1.07
N ASP A 219 -4.28 -17.70 -2.37
CA ASP A 219 -3.49 -18.46 -3.34
C ASP A 219 -2.08 -17.88 -3.42
N ILE A 220 -1.93 -16.56 -3.38
CA ILE A 220 -0.62 -15.89 -3.34
C ILE A 220 -0.39 -15.27 -1.96
N LYS A 221 0.60 -15.80 -1.25
CA LYS A 221 1.05 -15.28 0.05
C LYS A 221 2.22 -14.32 -0.15
N VAL A 222 2.08 -13.09 0.33
CA VAL A 222 3.14 -12.08 0.24
C VAL A 222 3.90 -12.04 1.56
N SER A 223 5.22 -12.11 1.49
CA SER A 223 6.08 -12.10 2.67
C SER A 223 7.31 -11.23 2.48
N PHE A 224 7.97 -10.85 3.57
CA PHE A 224 9.15 -10.01 3.53
C PHE A 224 10.30 -10.63 4.32
N GLY A 225 11.53 -10.41 3.86
CA GLY A 225 12.73 -10.77 4.59
C GLY A 225 13.97 -10.83 3.72
N ASP A 226 15.13 -10.98 4.35
CA ASP A 226 16.43 -11.04 3.69
C ASP A 226 16.48 -12.18 2.67
N LEU A 227 16.90 -11.85 1.44
CA LEU A 227 17.12 -12.78 0.33
C LEU A 227 18.59 -12.82 -0.12
N LYS A 228 19.54 -12.31 0.68
CA LYS A 228 20.99 -12.35 0.43
C LYS A 228 21.41 -11.81 -0.94
N GLY A 229 20.74 -10.75 -1.42
CA GLY A 229 21.10 -10.05 -2.66
C GLY A 229 20.01 -10.06 -3.73
N ASP A 230 19.02 -10.95 -3.63
CA ASP A 230 17.83 -10.91 -4.47
C ASP A 230 16.82 -9.88 -3.95
N TYR A 231 15.95 -9.38 -4.84
CA TYR A 231 14.96 -8.36 -4.51
C TYR A 231 13.54 -8.93 -4.37
N GLY A 232 13.31 -10.09 -4.97
CA GLY A 232 12.05 -10.79 -5.04
C GLY A 232 12.32 -12.28 -5.25
N LEU A 233 11.42 -13.12 -4.76
CA LEU A 233 11.43 -14.55 -5.01
C LEU A 233 10.00 -15.06 -5.08
N ILE A 234 9.60 -15.53 -6.25
CA ILE A 234 8.36 -16.28 -6.45
C ILE A 234 8.57 -17.78 -6.27
N ASN A 235 7.66 -18.42 -5.53
CA ASN A 235 7.56 -19.87 -5.42
C ASN A 235 6.08 -20.25 -5.50
N THR A 236 5.60 -20.51 -6.72
CA THR A 236 4.20 -20.79 -7.01
C THR A 236 4.06 -22.05 -7.86
N ASN A 237 2.91 -22.71 -7.77
CA ASN A 237 2.57 -23.88 -8.59
C ASN A 237 1.90 -23.45 -9.92
N ARG A 238 1.60 -24.43 -10.79
CA ARG A 238 0.93 -24.19 -12.09
C ARG A 238 -0.51 -23.68 -11.97
N GLU A 239 -1.07 -23.68 -10.77
CA GLU A 239 -2.39 -23.11 -10.48
C GLU A 239 -2.30 -21.65 -10.03
N GLY A 240 -1.09 -21.07 -10.00
CA GLY A 240 -0.86 -19.69 -9.58
C GLY A 240 -0.91 -19.53 -8.07
N LYS A 241 -0.53 -20.57 -7.31
CA LYS A 241 -0.63 -20.58 -5.84
C LYS A 241 0.73 -20.82 -5.20
N GLY A 242 1.06 -20.07 -4.17
CA GLY A 242 2.29 -20.20 -3.41
C GLY A 242 2.67 -18.90 -2.70
N THR A 243 3.95 -18.59 -2.67
CA THR A 243 4.49 -17.43 -1.95
C THR A 243 5.27 -16.52 -2.90
N VAL A 244 5.15 -15.21 -2.69
CA VAL A 244 6.08 -14.22 -3.24
C VAL A 244 6.74 -13.51 -2.07
N LYS A 245 8.06 -13.57 -2.00
CA LYS A 245 8.85 -12.93 -0.95
C LYS A 245 9.61 -11.73 -1.50
N PHE A 246 9.61 -10.61 -0.79
CA PHE A 246 10.37 -9.41 -1.16
C PHE A 246 11.40 -9.04 -0.09
N ASP A 247 12.54 -8.50 -0.54
CA ASP A 247 13.56 -7.94 0.35
C ASP A 247 13.51 -6.40 0.29
N LEU A 248 12.78 -5.80 1.24
CA LEU A 248 12.62 -4.35 1.31
C LEU A 248 13.94 -3.62 1.60
N THR A 249 14.91 -4.27 2.25
CA THR A 249 16.22 -3.67 2.53
C THR A 249 17.05 -3.59 1.26
N ALA A 250 17.08 -4.67 0.47
CA ALA A 250 17.73 -4.69 -0.83
C ALA A 250 17.10 -3.67 -1.79
N ILE A 251 15.76 -3.59 -1.83
CA ILE A 251 15.03 -2.62 -2.65
C ILE A 251 15.33 -1.18 -2.20
N GLY A 252 15.22 -0.88 -0.90
CA GLY A 252 15.43 0.46 -0.35
C GLY A 252 16.83 1.02 -0.61
N LYS A 253 17.88 0.17 -0.62
CA LYS A 253 19.26 0.59 -0.97
C LYS A 253 19.40 1.09 -2.41
N LYS A 254 18.59 0.58 -3.34
CA LYS A 254 18.62 0.94 -4.78
C LYS A 254 17.61 2.02 -5.15
N SER A 255 16.67 2.30 -4.25
CA SER A 255 15.57 3.25 -4.48
C SER A 255 15.35 4.07 -3.20
N PRO A 256 16.27 4.99 -2.87
CA PRO A 256 16.24 5.74 -1.61
C PRO A 256 15.02 6.67 -1.52
N GLY A 257 14.51 6.86 -0.30
CA GLY A 257 13.29 7.63 -0.01
C GLY A 257 12.02 6.77 -0.07
N GLU A 258 10.93 7.23 0.57
CA GLU A 258 9.66 6.49 0.63
C GLU A 258 9.07 6.26 -0.78
N SER A 259 9.02 7.30 -1.60
CA SER A 259 8.56 7.21 -3.00
C SER A 259 9.43 6.28 -3.85
N GLY A 260 10.74 6.23 -3.55
CA GLY A 260 11.68 5.30 -4.15
C GLY A 260 11.39 3.85 -3.78
N LEU A 261 11.20 3.57 -2.49
CA LEU A 261 10.89 2.22 -2.01
C LEU A 261 9.60 1.68 -2.64
N ILE A 262 8.52 2.47 -2.66
CA ILE A 262 7.24 2.07 -3.26
C ILE A 262 7.41 1.78 -4.76
N SER A 263 8.09 2.66 -5.49
CA SER A 263 8.31 2.48 -6.94
C SER A 263 9.19 1.27 -7.24
N GLY A 264 10.23 1.05 -6.43
CA GLY A 264 11.09 -0.12 -6.52
C GLY A 264 10.35 -1.42 -6.20
N LEU A 265 9.50 -1.42 -5.19
CA LEU A 265 8.65 -2.57 -4.84
C LEU A 265 7.60 -2.85 -5.93
N ALA A 266 7.01 -1.82 -6.53
CA ALA A 266 6.05 -1.98 -7.62
C ALA A 266 6.69 -2.65 -8.84
N MET A 267 7.91 -2.24 -9.19
CA MET A 267 8.71 -2.89 -10.23
C MET A 267 8.96 -4.37 -9.93
N ARG A 268 9.35 -4.72 -8.70
CA ARG A 268 9.58 -6.12 -8.32
C ARG A 268 8.29 -6.93 -8.27
N ALA A 269 7.18 -6.35 -7.81
CA ALA A 269 5.89 -7.00 -7.87
C ALA A 269 5.53 -7.33 -9.33
N LEU A 270 5.67 -6.39 -10.26
CA LEU A 270 5.44 -6.63 -11.68
C LEU A 270 6.36 -7.69 -12.28
N HIS A 271 7.63 -7.74 -11.85
CA HIS A 271 8.58 -8.77 -12.26
C HIS A 271 8.12 -10.17 -11.81
N GLU A 272 7.92 -10.35 -10.50
CA GLU A 272 7.50 -11.65 -9.95
C GLU A 272 6.10 -12.04 -10.45
N GLY A 273 5.21 -11.06 -10.64
CA GLY A 273 3.89 -11.26 -11.22
C GLY A 273 3.95 -11.81 -12.64
N ASP A 274 4.86 -11.32 -13.50
CA ASP A 274 5.05 -11.84 -14.86
C ASP A 274 5.49 -13.31 -14.85
N HIS A 275 6.43 -13.67 -13.96
CA HIS A 275 6.82 -15.07 -13.75
C HIS A 275 5.63 -15.92 -13.35
N GLY A 276 4.81 -15.43 -12.42
CA GLY A 276 3.58 -16.08 -11.97
C GLY A 276 2.59 -16.34 -13.10
N VAL A 277 2.29 -15.32 -13.91
CA VAL A 277 1.41 -15.44 -15.09
C VAL A 277 1.91 -16.54 -16.02
N ARG A 278 3.22 -16.59 -16.30
CA ARG A 278 3.82 -17.57 -17.21
C ARG A 278 3.86 -18.97 -16.63
N ILE A 279 4.07 -19.12 -15.32
CA ILE A 279 3.98 -20.44 -14.65
C ILE A 279 2.57 -21.02 -14.85
N VAL A 280 1.53 -20.19 -14.73
CA VAL A 280 0.14 -20.60 -14.94
C VAL A 280 -0.14 -20.94 -16.41
N GLN A 281 0.30 -20.09 -17.34
CA GLN A 281 -0.02 -20.24 -18.77
C GLN A 281 0.81 -21.31 -19.47
N GLU A 282 2.09 -21.39 -19.14
CA GLU A 282 3.09 -22.15 -19.89
C GLU A 282 3.72 -23.29 -19.05
N GLY A 283 3.54 -23.31 -17.73
CA GLY A 283 4.26 -24.21 -16.82
C GLY A 283 5.65 -23.69 -16.45
N PHE A 284 6.46 -24.53 -15.79
CA PHE A 284 7.84 -24.16 -15.40
C PHE A 284 8.79 -24.26 -16.61
N PRO A 285 9.83 -23.39 -16.71
CA PRO A 285 10.78 -23.46 -17.80
C PRO A 285 11.58 -24.77 -17.75
N GLY A 286 11.67 -25.47 -18.88
CA GLY A 286 12.41 -26.73 -19.03
C GLY A 286 13.88 -26.54 -19.41
N SER A 287 14.27 -25.34 -19.87
CA SER A 287 15.65 -25.04 -20.30
C SER A 287 16.15 -23.66 -19.87
N LYS A 288 17.48 -23.47 -19.87
CA LYS A 288 18.12 -22.15 -19.67
C LYS A 288 17.65 -21.11 -20.69
N LEU A 289 17.40 -21.51 -21.94
CA LEU A 289 16.92 -20.61 -23.00
C LEU A 289 15.48 -20.15 -22.73
N GLU A 290 14.60 -21.08 -22.34
CA GLU A 290 13.24 -20.74 -21.93
C GLU A 290 13.24 -19.84 -20.70
N ARG A 291 14.08 -20.13 -19.71
CA ARG A 291 14.21 -19.28 -18.52
C ARG A 291 14.70 -17.88 -18.89
N PHE A 292 15.70 -17.77 -19.76
CA PHE A 292 16.22 -16.48 -20.24
C PHE A 292 15.11 -15.64 -20.90
N GLY A 293 14.30 -16.24 -21.78
CA GLY A 293 13.17 -15.56 -22.40
C GLY A 293 12.13 -15.03 -21.40
N ARG A 294 11.92 -15.75 -20.29
CA ARG A 294 11.01 -15.33 -19.21
C ARG A 294 11.59 -14.22 -18.36
N GLU A 295 12.86 -14.29 -18.02
CA GLU A 295 13.56 -13.20 -17.32
C GLU A 295 13.54 -11.92 -18.17
N GLN A 296 13.74 -12.02 -19.49
CA GLN A 296 13.60 -10.86 -20.39
C GLN A 296 12.20 -10.25 -20.31
N ALA A 297 11.14 -11.07 -20.30
CA ALA A 297 9.78 -10.59 -20.17
C ALA A 297 9.51 -9.91 -18.82
N ALA A 298 9.98 -10.50 -17.72
CA ALA A 298 9.83 -9.92 -16.38
C ALA A 298 10.60 -8.59 -16.24
N TYR A 299 11.83 -8.49 -16.78
CA TYR A 299 12.57 -7.23 -16.84
C TYR A 299 11.95 -6.20 -17.79
N ARG A 300 11.22 -6.62 -18.83
CA ARG A 300 10.40 -5.71 -19.65
C ARG A 300 9.23 -5.13 -18.85
N SER A 301 8.58 -5.90 -17.97
CA SER A 301 7.55 -5.37 -17.05
C SER A 301 8.12 -4.26 -16.16
N GLU A 302 9.34 -4.42 -15.64
CA GLU A 302 10.04 -3.35 -14.92
C GLU A 302 10.27 -2.10 -15.80
N ALA A 303 10.76 -2.29 -17.03
CA ALA A 303 10.98 -1.19 -17.98
C ALA A 303 9.68 -0.46 -18.36
N TYR A 304 8.55 -1.19 -18.51
CA TYR A 304 7.26 -0.58 -18.82
C TYR A 304 6.76 0.27 -17.65
N PHE A 305 6.97 -0.17 -16.40
CA PHE A 305 6.67 0.65 -15.23
C PHE A 305 7.48 1.95 -15.23
N GLN A 306 8.78 1.86 -15.49
CA GLN A 306 9.66 3.03 -15.59
C GLN A 306 9.23 3.98 -16.72
N LYS A 307 8.90 3.43 -17.91
CA LYS A 307 8.35 4.20 -19.04
C LYS A 307 7.04 4.91 -18.69
N ALA A 308 6.14 4.23 -17.99
CA ALA A 308 4.84 4.78 -17.60
C ALA A 308 4.98 5.93 -16.60
N THR A 309 5.82 5.73 -15.58
CA THR A 309 5.94 6.63 -14.41
C THR A 309 7.02 7.70 -14.57
N GLY A 310 8.04 7.44 -15.38
CA GLY A 310 9.28 8.22 -15.42
C GLY A 310 10.25 7.90 -14.28
N PHE A 311 9.96 6.89 -13.45
CA PHE A 311 10.84 6.48 -12.36
C PHE A 311 12.13 5.85 -12.89
N LEU A 312 13.26 6.24 -12.31
CA LEU A 312 14.59 5.69 -12.63
C LEU A 312 15.22 5.10 -11.37
N GLN A 313 15.65 3.85 -11.47
CA GLN A 313 16.32 3.14 -10.39
C GLN A 313 17.84 3.31 -10.50
N ASN A 314 18.48 3.86 -9.46
CA ASN A 314 19.90 4.29 -9.39
C ASN A 314 20.30 5.49 -10.27
N ALA A 315 21.29 6.25 -9.79
CA ALA A 315 21.86 7.41 -10.49
C ALA A 315 22.77 7.07 -11.70
N ASN A 316 23.32 5.85 -11.77
CA ASN A 316 24.18 5.41 -12.87
C ASN A 316 23.39 4.55 -13.86
N ASN A 317 22.79 5.23 -14.83
CA ASN A 317 21.82 4.75 -15.82
C ASN A 317 22.29 3.62 -16.77
N LEU A 318 23.51 3.11 -16.61
CA LEU A 318 24.16 2.15 -17.52
C LEU A 318 23.45 0.79 -17.61
N TRP A 319 22.68 0.42 -16.58
CA TRP A 319 21.97 -0.85 -16.50
C TRP A 319 20.47 -0.68 -16.37
N ALA A 320 19.94 0.53 -16.61
CA ALA A 320 18.50 0.76 -16.54
C ALA A 320 17.83 0.15 -17.78
N PRO A 321 16.79 -0.69 -17.60
CA PRO A 321 16.08 -1.27 -18.73
C PRO A 321 15.23 -0.23 -19.48
N TRP A 322 15.06 0.98 -18.93
CA TRP A 322 14.47 2.13 -19.62
C TRP A 322 15.28 3.42 -19.41
N ASN A 323 15.45 4.17 -20.50
CA ASN A 323 16.04 5.51 -20.52
C ASN A 323 15.03 6.54 -21.05
N PRO A 324 14.88 7.71 -20.41
CA PRO A 324 14.05 8.78 -20.93
C PRO A 324 14.56 9.24 -22.31
N GLY A 325 13.73 9.15 -23.35
CA GLY A 325 14.08 9.58 -24.71
C GLY A 325 14.63 8.47 -25.61
N ASP A 326 15.36 7.49 -25.06
CA ASP A 326 15.98 6.42 -25.85
C ASP A 326 15.10 5.15 -25.96
N GLY A 327 14.01 5.08 -25.18
CA GLY A 327 13.13 3.91 -25.15
C GLY A 327 13.63 2.82 -24.22
N ILE A 328 13.26 1.57 -24.52
CA ILE A 328 13.65 0.40 -23.72
C ILE A 328 15.04 -0.06 -24.18
N ASN A 329 15.95 -0.22 -23.23
CA ASN A 329 17.29 -0.68 -23.48
C ASN A 329 17.31 -2.22 -23.46
N GLU A 330 17.11 -2.82 -24.63
CA GLU A 330 17.10 -4.29 -24.76
C GLU A 330 18.43 -4.93 -24.33
N ASN A 331 19.57 -4.26 -24.53
CA ASN A 331 20.86 -4.78 -24.05
C ASN A 331 20.92 -4.85 -22.51
N ALA A 332 20.31 -3.88 -21.81
CA ALA A 332 20.22 -3.90 -20.36
C ALA A 332 19.23 -4.97 -19.87
N VAL A 333 18.12 -5.18 -20.58
CA VAL A 333 17.19 -6.28 -20.32
C VAL A 333 17.90 -7.63 -20.47
N ASP A 334 18.61 -7.83 -21.58
CA ASP A 334 19.34 -9.07 -21.87
C ASP A 334 20.42 -9.36 -20.83
N ALA A 335 21.21 -8.35 -20.47
CA ALA A 335 22.28 -8.57 -19.51
C ALA A 335 21.75 -8.88 -18.10
N ARG A 336 20.65 -8.25 -17.67
CA ARG A 336 19.99 -8.56 -16.40
C ARG A 336 19.36 -9.96 -16.41
N ALA A 337 18.66 -10.30 -17.50
CA ALA A 337 18.08 -11.63 -17.68
C ALA A 337 19.17 -12.71 -17.65
N ASN A 338 20.28 -12.49 -18.34
CA ASN A 338 21.40 -13.41 -18.34
C ASN A 338 22.03 -13.55 -16.95
N PHE A 339 22.21 -12.44 -16.22
CA PHE A 339 22.72 -12.48 -14.85
C PHE A 339 21.79 -13.30 -13.92
N SER A 340 20.47 -13.08 -14.03
CA SER A 340 19.46 -13.84 -13.27
C SER A 340 19.53 -15.34 -13.57
N VAL A 341 19.59 -15.73 -14.85
CA VAL A 341 19.74 -17.15 -15.25
C VAL A 341 21.07 -17.73 -14.76
N MET A 342 22.19 -17.02 -14.89
CA MET A 342 23.49 -17.52 -14.44
C MET A 342 23.56 -17.71 -12.93
N SER A 343 22.98 -16.80 -12.16
CA SER A 343 22.88 -16.91 -10.70
C SER A 343 22.01 -18.09 -10.29
N SER A 344 20.81 -18.19 -10.86
CA SER A 344 19.82 -19.19 -10.49
C SER A 344 20.08 -20.60 -11.03
N CYS A 345 21.00 -20.74 -11.99
CA CYS A 345 21.39 -22.01 -12.60
C CYS A 345 22.85 -22.38 -12.30
N ALA A 346 23.49 -21.70 -11.35
CA ALA A 346 24.87 -21.97 -10.95
C ALA A 346 25.01 -23.44 -10.50
N GLY A 347 25.82 -24.22 -11.24
CA GLY A 347 26.06 -25.64 -10.96
C GLY A 347 25.16 -26.64 -11.71
N SER A 348 24.19 -26.20 -12.51
CA SER A 348 23.35 -27.10 -13.32
C SER A 348 23.98 -27.38 -14.70
N SER A 349 24.36 -28.64 -14.94
CA SER A 349 24.88 -29.17 -16.22
C SER A 349 23.79 -29.52 -17.25
N GLU A 350 22.57 -29.84 -16.82
CA GLU A 350 21.51 -30.39 -17.70
C GLU A 350 20.56 -29.35 -18.31
N GLY A 351 20.82 -28.06 -18.10
CA GLY A 351 19.97 -26.99 -18.64
C GLY A 351 18.63 -26.79 -17.91
N SER A 352 18.19 -27.70 -17.02
CA SER A 352 17.06 -27.45 -16.11
C SER A 352 17.56 -26.93 -14.77
N CYS A 353 17.26 -25.68 -14.47
CA CYS A 353 17.59 -25.07 -13.19
C CYS A 353 16.48 -25.47 -12.20
N ARG A 354 16.62 -26.63 -11.55
CA ARG A 354 15.69 -27.09 -10.53
C ARG A 354 15.93 -26.40 -9.20
#